data_AF-A0A1J5SFL5-F1
#
_entry.id   AF-A0A1J5SFL5-F1
#
_cell.length_a   1.000
_cell.length_b   1.000
_cell.length_c   1.000
_cell.angle_alpha   90.00
_cell.angle_beta   90.00
_cell.angle_gamma   90.00
#
_symmetry.space_group_name_H-M   'P 1'
#
loop_
_entity.id
_entity.type
_entity.pdbx_description
1 polymer ?
#
loop_
_entity_poly.entity_id
_entity_poly.type
_entity_poly.pdbx_seq_one_letter_code
_entity_poly.pdbx_strand_id
1 'polypeptide(L)'
;MSDTRSYIDDLAAKGRYHFTPEEARAALGGSDAAVRLSLGRLARQGLVAHPAHGFYLVVPPEYKRLGCLPADQFIPALMEQLGLGYYAGLLSAAQYYGAAHHRPQEFQVMTSAKRRGLVCGAVRVSFVARKRAAEVPVQTLNTPRGMIRVSTVEATAVDLIGYSHHAGGLDNVATVIAELAEQIDPERLVVAARTAPVPWAQRLGFFLELAGVGEKAAALKQYVRETARDATPLVPALPRNGAMRDAGWKLDVNAEVEIEA
;
A
#
# COMPACT_ATOMS: atom_id res chain seq x y z
N MET A 1 5.81 -18.71 -37.60
CA MET A 1 4.90 -18.15 -36.58
C MET A 1 5.30 -18.77 -35.27
N SER A 2 5.64 -17.96 -34.26
CA SER A 2 5.96 -18.47 -32.93
C SER A 2 4.69 -19.01 -32.27
N ASP A 3 4.76 -20.18 -31.63
CA ASP A 3 3.67 -20.68 -30.81
C ASP A 3 3.46 -19.75 -29.61
N THR A 4 2.20 -19.46 -29.28
CA THR A 4 1.85 -18.53 -28.18
C THR A 4 2.40 -19.02 -26.84
N ARG A 5 2.55 -20.34 -26.67
CA ARG A 5 3.18 -20.91 -25.48
C ARG A 5 4.70 -20.70 -25.46
N SER A 6 5.38 -20.91 -26.59
CA SER A 6 6.82 -20.62 -26.71
C SER A 6 7.13 -19.17 -26.38
N TYR A 7 6.28 -18.23 -26.81
CA TYR A 7 6.47 -16.81 -26.51
C TYR A 7 6.45 -16.50 -25.01
N ILE A 8 5.49 -17.03 -24.24
CA ILE A 8 5.42 -16.79 -22.79
C ILE A 8 6.56 -17.50 -22.04
N ASP A 9 6.97 -18.68 -22.51
CA ASP A 9 8.09 -19.43 -21.93
C ASP A 9 9.42 -18.68 -22.18
N ASP A 10 9.62 -18.12 -23.37
CA ASP A 10 10.78 -17.28 -23.72
C ASP A 10 10.83 -15.99 -22.90
N LEU A 11 9.69 -15.36 -22.62
CA LEU A 11 9.61 -14.19 -21.74
C LEU A 11 10.01 -14.56 -20.31
N ALA A 12 9.44 -15.63 -19.76
CA ALA A 12 9.74 -16.11 -18.42
C ALA A 12 11.21 -16.50 -18.27
N ALA A 13 11.80 -17.16 -19.27
CA ALA A 13 13.22 -17.52 -19.30
C ALA A 13 14.14 -16.29 -19.24
N LYS A 14 13.70 -15.14 -19.76
CA LYS A 14 14.41 -13.85 -19.69
C LYS A 14 14.10 -13.06 -18.40
N GLY A 15 13.37 -13.65 -17.46
CA GLY A 15 12.93 -12.98 -16.22
C GLY A 15 11.82 -11.94 -16.44
N ARG A 16 11.21 -11.90 -17.63
CA ARG A 16 10.15 -10.94 -17.96
C ARG A 16 8.78 -11.61 -17.82
N TYR A 17 7.96 -11.09 -16.91
CA TYR A 17 6.66 -11.69 -16.57
C TYR A 17 5.45 -10.83 -16.93
N HIS A 18 5.65 -9.74 -17.69
CA HIS A 18 4.57 -8.93 -18.22
C HIS A 18 4.84 -8.52 -19.68
N PHE A 19 3.77 -8.29 -20.43
CA PHE A 19 3.82 -7.86 -21.83
C PHE A 19 2.53 -7.13 -22.23
N THR A 20 2.59 -6.37 -23.33
CA THR A 20 1.42 -5.69 -23.91
C THR A 20 0.82 -6.47 -25.10
N PRO A 21 -0.44 -6.22 -25.50
CA PRO A 21 -1.00 -6.77 -26.73
C PRO A 21 -0.14 -6.50 -27.97
N GLU A 22 0.45 -5.31 -28.05
CA GLU A 22 1.26 -4.87 -29.18
C GLU A 22 2.55 -5.69 -29.28
N GLU A 23 3.18 -5.97 -28.14
CA GLU A 23 4.36 -6.84 -28.07
C GLU A 23 4.02 -8.29 -28.44
N ALA A 24 2.90 -8.81 -27.93
CA ALA A 24 2.42 -10.14 -28.29
C ALA A 24 2.12 -10.22 -29.80
N ARG A 25 1.49 -9.20 -30.38
CA ARG A 25 1.22 -9.13 -31.82
C ARG A 25 2.49 -9.07 -32.65
N ALA A 26 3.47 -8.28 -32.22
CA ALA A 26 4.76 -8.17 -32.89
C ALA A 26 5.54 -9.50 -32.87
N ALA A 27 5.45 -10.26 -31.77
CA ALA A 27 6.16 -11.53 -31.63
C ALA A 27 5.46 -12.72 -32.29
N LEU A 28 4.13 -12.82 -32.17
CA LEU A 28 3.35 -13.96 -32.67
C LEU A 28 3.00 -13.83 -34.15
N GLY A 29 2.87 -12.59 -34.63
CA GLY A 29 2.29 -12.28 -35.93
C GLY A 29 0.78 -12.55 -35.99
N GLY A 30 0.16 -12.14 -37.09
CA GLY A 30 -1.28 -12.31 -37.32
C GLY A 30 -2.11 -11.06 -37.01
N SER A 31 -3.43 -11.20 -37.16
CA SER A 31 -4.39 -10.12 -36.89
C SER A 31 -4.64 -9.97 -35.38
N ASP A 32 -5.09 -8.78 -34.97
CA ASP A 32 -5.45 -8.49 -33.57
C ASP A 32 -6.46 -9.50 -33.01
N ALA A 33 -7.42 -9.93 -33.85
CA ALA A 33 -8.40 -10.94 -33.48
C ALA A 33 -7.75 -12.31 -33.18
N ALA A 34 -6.79 -12.74 -34.00
CA ALA A 34 -6.07 -14.00 -33.80
C ALA A 34 -5.25 -13.97 -32.51
N VAL A 35 -4.52 -12.87 -32.26
CA VAL A 35 -3.72 -12.70 -31.03
C VAL A 35 -4.62 -12.72 -29.79
N ARG A 36 -5.74 -11.99 -29.81
CA ARG A 36 -6.70 -11.98 -28.69
C ARG A 36 -7.30 -13.36 -28.41
N LEU A 37 -7.63 -14.13 -29.46
CA LEU A 37 -8.12 -15.50 -29.31
C LEU A 37 -7.07 -16.41 -28.68
N SER A 38 -5.81 -16.30 -29.09
CA SER A 38 -4.68 -17.04 -28.51
C SER A 38 -4.44 -16.68 -27.04
N LEU A 39 -4.40 -15.40 -26.70
CA LEU A 39 -4.27 -14.94 -25.31
C LEU A 39 -5.45 -15.39 -24.44
N GLY A 40 -6.68 -15.35 -24.97
CA GLY A 40 -7.87 -15.85 -24.28
C GLY A 40 -7.82 -17.37 -24.03
N ARG A 41 -7.15 -18.15 -24.89
CA ARG A 41 -6.90 -19.57 -24.66
C ARG A 41 -5.91 -19.78 -23.52
N LEU A 42 -4.80 -19.04 -23.49
CA LEU A 42 -3.81 -19.11 -22.41
C LEU A 42 -4.39 -18.68 -21.07
N ALA A 43 -5.25 -17.65 -21.06
CA ALA A 43 -5.94 -17.20 -19.86
C ALA A 43 -6.86 -18.29 -19.28
N ARG A 44 -7.63 -18.98 -20.14
CA ARG A 44 -8.44 -20.14 -19.71
C ARG A 44 -7.62 -21.32 -19.19
N GLN A 45 -6.37 -21.45 -19.65
CA GLN A 45 -5.42 -22.44 -19.15
C GLN A 45 -4.70 -22.01 -17.86
N GLY A 46 -4.89 -20.75 -17.42
CA GLY A 46 -4.23 -20.18 -16.25
C GLY A 46 -2.74 -19.89 -16.46
N LEU A 47 -2.29 -19.79 -17.72
CA LEU A 47 -0.89 -19.50 -18.07
C LEU A 47 -0.61 -18.01 -18.22
N VAL A 48 -1.67 -17.21 -18.43
CA VAL A 48 -1.60 -15.76 -18.54
C VAL A 48 -2.73 -15.15 -17.72
N ALA A 49 -2.46 -14.03 -17.07
CA ALA A 49 -3.47 -13.21 -16.40
C ALA A 49 -3.51 -11.80 -16.98
N HIS A 50 -4.60 -11.07 -16.74
CA HIS A 50 -4.83 -9.73 -17.30
C HIS A 50 -5.43 -8.82 -16.21
N PRO A 51 -4.60 -8.25 -15.32
CA PRO A 51 -5.09 -7.44 -14.19
C PRO A 51 -5.60 -6.06 -14.62
N ALA A 52 -5.22 -5.57 -15.80
CA ALA A 52 -5.60 -4.26 -16.30
C ALA A 52 -5.60 -4.23 -17.84
N HIS A 53 -6.42 -3.37 -18.44
CA HIS A 53 -6.47 -3.19 -19.88
C HIS A 53 -5.07 -2.97 -20.48
N GLY A 54 -4.75 -3.71 -21.55
CA GLY A 54 -3.45 -3.61 -22.21
C GLY A 54 -2.25 -4.13 -21.42
N PHE A 55 -2.45 -4.83 -20.29
CA PHE A 55 -1.37 -5.34 -19.46
C PHE A 55 -1.58 -6.82 -19.14
N TYR A 56 -0.73 -7.67 -19.68
CA TYR A 56 -0.79 -9.12 -19.48
C TYR A 56 0.38 -9.59 -18.63
N LEU A 57 0.11 -10.62 -17.83
CA LEU A 57 1.08 -11.27 -16.96
C LEU A 57 1.27 -12.71 -17.39
N VAL A 58 2.51 -13.16 -17.47
CA VAL A 58 2.83 -14.59 -17.52
C VAL A 58 2.61 -15.15 -16.10
N VAL A 59 1.90 -16.27 -15.98
CA VAL A 59 1.62 -16.94 -14.70
C VAL A 59 2.48 -18.21 -14.60
N PRO A 60 3.57 -18.17 -13.84
CA PRO A 60 4.43 -19.33 -13.58
C PRO A 60 3.69 -20.45 -12.84
N PRO A 61 4.19 -21.70 -12.94
CA PRO A 61 3.60 -22.84 -12.26
C PRO A 61 3.38 -22.64 -10.75
N GLU A 62 4.31 -21.97 -10.05
CA GLU A 62 4.22 -21.71 -8.62
C GLU A 62 3.03 -20.80 -8.23
N TYR A 63 2.49 -20.02 -9.17
CA TYR A 63 1.34 -19.14 -8.95
C TYR A 63 0.07 -19.60 -9.64
N LYS A 64 0.04 -20.83 -10.15
CA LYS A 64 -1.15 -21.39 -10.82
C LYS A 64 -2.38 -21.40 -9.90
N ARG A 65 -2.21 -21.67 -8.60
CA ARG A 65 -3.30 -21.61 -7.62
C ARG A 65 -3.76 -20.18 -7.34
N LEU A 66 -2.82 -19.23 -7.36
CA LEU A 66 -3.11 -17.82 -7.16
C LEU A 66 -3.83 -17.23 -8.39
N GLY A 67 -3.61 -17.82 -9.57
CA GLY A 67 -4.21 -17.39 -10.85
C GLY A 67 -3.66 -16.07 -11.37
N CYS A 68 -2.61 -15.54 -10.73
CA CYS A 68 -1.94 -14.27 -11.04
C CYS A 68 -0.60 -14.20 -10.31
N LEU A 69 0.26 -13.27 -10.66
CA LEU A 69 1.45 -12.95 -9.86
C LEU A 69 1.03 -12.23 -8.56
N PRO A 70 1.77 -12.41 -7.45
CA PRO A 70 1.65 -11.53 -6.28
C PRO A 70 1.73 -10.05 -6.68
N ALA A 71 0.94 -9.20 -6.02
CA ALA A 71 0.78 -7.80 -6.39
C ALA A 71 2.11 -7.04 -6.43
N ASP A 72 2.99 -7.30 -5.47
CA ASP A 72 4.31 -6.70 -5.37
C ASP A 72 5.25 -7.03 -6.55
N GLN A 73 4.92 -8.05 -7.34
CA GLN A 73 5.68 -8.48 -8.50
C GLN A 73 5.20 -7.88 -9.82
N PHE A 74 4.03 -7.23 -9.85
CA PHE A 74 3.52 -6.61 -11.08
C PHE A 74 3.08 -5.15 -10.95
N ILE A 75 2.75 -4.68 -9.75
CA ILE A 75 2.38 -3.29 -9.53
C ILE A 75 3.45 -2.30 -10.01
N PRO A 76 4.77 -2.52 -9.81
CA PRO A 76 5.78 -1.63 -10.36
C PRO A 76 5.64 -1.39 -11.88
N ALA A 77 5.60 -2.47 -12.65
CA ALA A 77 5.48 -2.41 -14.11
C ALA A 77 4.11 -1.87 -14.57
N LEU A 78 3.03 -2.23 -13.86
CA LEU A 78 1.71 -1.69 -14.15
C LEU A 78 1.67 -0.17 -13.96
N MET A 79 2.21 0.33 -12.85
CA MET A 79 2.21 1.76 -12.54
C MET A 79 3.13 2.56 -13.47
N GLU A 80 4.26 1.97 -13.88
CA GLU A 80 5.13 2.53 -14.92
C GLU A 80 4.41 2.66 -16.27
N GLN A 81 3.73 1.60 -16.74
CA GLN A 81 2.96 1.64 -17.99
C GLN A 81 1.85 2.70 -17.95
N LEU A 82 1.25 2.91 -16.78
CA LEU A 82 0.21 3.91 -16.58
C LEU A 82 0.76 5.34 -16.43
N GLY A 83 2.07 5.50 -16.27
CA GLY A 83 2.70 6.80 -15.98
C GLY A 83 2.29 7.38 -14.62
N LEU A 84 1.99 6.53 -13.64
CA LEU A 84 1.46 6.95 -12.34
C LEU A 84 2.47 6.73 -11.21
N GLY A 85 2.73 7.78 -10.44
CA GLY A 85 3.46 7.67 -9.18
C GLY A 85 2.67 6.86 -8.15
N TYR A 86 3.38 6.01 -7.40
CA TYR A 86 2.79 5.14 -6.38
C TYR A 86 3.77 4.80 -5.27
N TYR A 87 3.23 4.27 -4.18
CA TYR A 87 3.95 3.45 -3.21
C TYR A 87 2.99 2.44 -2.57
N ALA A 88 3.52 1.31 -2.11
CA ALA A 88 2.81 0.40 -1.21
C ALA A 88 2.71 1.06 0.16
N GLY A 89 1.51 1.14 0.73
CA GLY A 89 1.23 1.84 1.98
C GLY A 89 0.38 1.01 2.94
N LEU A 90 0.01 1.61 4.06
CA LEU A 90 -0.90 1.01 5.05
C LEU A 90 -0.42 -0.39 5.51
N LEU A 91 -1.32 -1.37 5.63
CA LEU A 91 -0.99 -2.71 6.12
C LEU A 91 -0.03 -3.45 5.17
N SER A 92 -0.06 -3.15 3.87
CA SER A 92 0.90 -3.72 2.92
C SER A 92 2.33 -3.22 3.15
N ALA A 93 2.50 -1.94 3.50
CA ALA A 93 3.81 -1.42 3.90
C ALA A 93 4.22 -1.97 5.26
N ALA A 94 3.30 -2.00 6.23
CA ALA A 94 3.57 -2.50 7.57
C ALA A 94 4.04 -3.97 7.54
N GLN A 95 3.49 -4.80 6.66
CA GLN A 95 3.97 -6.16 6.41
C GLN A 95 5.45 -6.23 5.99
N TYR A 96 5.96 -5.29 5.18
CA TYR A 96 7.38 -5.26 4.82
C TYR A 96 8.29 -4.92 6.00
N TYR A 97 7.75 -4.31 7.05
CA TYR A 97 8.44 -3.99 8.30
C TYR A 97 8.26 -5.05 9.38
N GLY A 98 7.61 -6.17 9.07
CA GLY A 98 7.28 -7.20 10.04
C GLY A 98 6.18 -6.79 11.03
N ALA A 99 5.52 -5.66 10.80
CA ALA A 99 4.46 -5.11 11.64
C ALA A 99 3.10 -5.38 11.00
N ALA A 100 2.71 -6.65 10.97
CA ALA A 100 1.40 -7.05 10.52
C ALA A 100 0.98 -8.32 11.28
N HIS A 101 0.31 -8.12 12.43
CA HIS A 101 -0.34 -9.20 13.20
C HIS A 101 -1.10 -10.20 12.32
N HIS A 102 -1.76 -9.69 11.27
CA HIS A 102 -2.40 -10.51 10.25
C HIS A 102 -1.95 -10.12 8.86
N ARG A 103 -1.84 -11.13 7.98
CA ARG A 103 -1.54 -10.88 6.58
C ARG A 103 -2.66 -10.02 5.96
N PRO A 104 -2.33 -8.88 5.32
CA PRO A 104 -3.31 -8.06 4.62
C PRO A 104 -4.07 -8.90 3.58
N GLN A 105 -5.40 -8.76 3.57
CA GLN A 105 -6.25 -9.45 2.59
C GLN A 105 -6.11 -8.87 1.17
N GLU A 106 -5.68 -7.62 1.08
CA GLU A 106 -5.47 -6.89 -0.17
C GLU A 106 -4.11 -6.19 -0.15
N PHE A 107 -3.48 -6.10 -1.32
CA PHE A 107 -2.29 -5.26 -1.48
C PHE A 107 -2.71 -3.80 -1.65
N GLN A 108 -2.23 -2.91 -0.79
CA GLN A 108 -2.67 -1.53 -0.68
C GLN A 108 -1.67 -0.59 -1.33
N VAL A 109 -2.13 0.09 -2.37
CA VAL A 109 -1.32 1.00 -3.18
C VAL A 109 -1.83 2.42 -3.02
N MET A 110 -0.95 3.31 -2.63
CA MET A 110 -1.23 4.72 -2.45
C MET A 110 -0.91 5.49 -3.73
N THR A 111 -1.86 6.30 -4.22
CA THR A 111 -1.75 7.08 -5.45
C THR A 111 -2.19 8.53 -5.24
N SER A 112 -1.81 9.45 -6.13
CA SER A 112 -2.24 10.86 -6.04
C SER A 112 -3.71 11.08 -6.40
N ALA A 113 -4.30 10.17 -7.18
CA ALA A 113 -5.69 10.22 -7.62
C ALA A 113 -6.43 8.92 -7.32
N LYS A 114 -7.76 9.00 -7.20
CA LYS A 114 -8.63 7.85 -6.98
C LYS A 114 -8.54 6.87 -8.15
N ARG A 115 -8.45 5.59 -7.83
CA ARG A 115 -8.47 4.49 -8.80
C ARG A 115 -9.33 3.36 -8.25
N ARG A 116 -10.00 2.63 -9.14
CA ARG A 116 -10.72 1.42 -8.75
C ARG A 116 -9.70 0.35 -8.37
N GLY A 117 -10.01 -0.42 -7.33
CA GLY A 117 -9.30 -1.68 -7.04
C GLY A 117 -9.30 -2.61 -8.24
N LEU A 118 -8.34 -3.53 -8.27
CA LEU A 118 -8.29 -4.59 -9.28
C LEU A 118 -8.23 -5.96 -8.62
N VAL A 119 -8.73 -6.96 -9.36
CA VAL A 119 -8.72 -8.37 -8.96
C VAL A 119 -8.11 -9.17 -10.08
N CYS A 120 -7.17 -10.03 -9.75
CA CYS A 120 -6.46 -10.88 -10.69
C CYS A 120 -6.27 -12.27 -10.06
N GLY A 121 -7.05 -13.26 -10.50
CA GLY A 121 -7.15 -14.52 -9.78
C GLY A 121 -7.64 -14.29 -8.34
N ALA A 122 -6.88 -14.80 -7.36
CA ALA A 122 -7.13 -14.54 -5.93
C ALA A 122 -6.39 -13.30 -5.39
N VAL A 123 -5.60 -12.59 -6.23
CA VAL A 123 -4.92 -11.36 -5.83
C VAL A 123 -5.88 -10.18 -5.90
N ARG A 124 -5.95 -9.44 -4.80
CA ARG A 124 -6.72 -8.20 -4.69
C ARG A 124 -5.77 -7.04 -4.46
N VAL A 125 -6.00 -5.95 -5.18
CA VAL A 125 -5.25 -4.70 -5.00
C VAL A 125 -6.23 -3.57 -4.77
N SER A 126 -6.05 -2.87 -3.66
CA SER A 126 -6.78 -1.66 -3.32
C SER A 126 -5.94 -0.44 -3.65
N PHE A 127 -6.57 0.57 -4.25
CA PHE A 127 -5.93 1.86 -4.50
C PHE A 127 -6.55 2.93 -3.61
N VAL A 128 -5.72 3.60 -2.83
CA VAL A 128 -6.12 4.65 -1.89
C VAL A 128 -5.52 5.98 -2.34
N ALA A 129 -6.36 6.98 -2.52
CA ALA A 129 -5.92 8.29 -2.98
C ALA A 129 -5.38 9.13 -1.82
N ARG A 130 -4.14 9.62 -1.93
CA ARG A 130 -3.50 10.54 -1.01
C ARG A 130 -3.11 11.84 -1.72
N LYS A 131 -3.69 12.96 -1.26
CA LYS A 131 -3.54 14.30 -1.87
C LYS A 131 -2.08 14.71 -2.13
N ARG A 132 -1.18 14.39 -1.20
CA ARG A 132 0.25 14.71 -1.25
C ARG A 132 1.13 13.46 -1.42
N ALA A 133 0.64 12.46 -2.17
CA ALA A 133 1.32 11.18 -2.35
C ALA A 133 2.77 11.29 -2.87
N ALA A 134 3.08 12.30 -3.69
CA ALA A 134 4.42 12.50 -4.24
C ALA A 134 5.44 13.00 -3.21
N GLU A 135 4.99 13.61 -2.12
CA GLU A 135 5.86 14.18 -1.08
C GLU A 135 6.18 13.15 0.02
N VAL A 136 5.49 12.01 0.01
CA VAL A 136 5.60 10.99 1.04
C VAL A 136 6.99 10.36 1.03
N PRO A 137 7.65 10.27 2.19
CA PRO A 137 8.90 9.51 2.29
C PRO A 137 8.65 8.05 1.92
N VAL A 138 9.39 7.57 0.93
CA VAL A 138 9.34 6.19 0.45
C VAL A 138 10.75 5.62 0.36
N GLN A 139 10.85 4.30 0.44
CA GLN A 139 12.07 3.55 0.20
C GLN A 139 11.82 2.43 -0.80
N THR A 140 12.89 1.96 -1.43
CA THR A 140 12.83 0.86 -2.39
C THR A 140 13.21 -0.44 -1.71
N LEU A 141 12.35 -1.45 -1.80
CA LEU A 141 12.59 -2.80 -1.27
C LEU A 141 12.63 -3.82 -2.41
N ASN A 142 13.44 -4.86 -2.23
CA ASN A 142 13.53 -5.96 -3.19
C ASN A 142 12.31 -6.88 -3.07
N THR A 143 11.81 -7.33 -4.21
CA THR A 143 10.81 -8.40 -4.33
C THR A 143 11.42 -9.55 -5.13
N PRO A 144 10.82 -10.75 -5.12
CA PRO A 144 11.34 -11.88 -5.90
C PRO A 144 11.46 -11.60 -7.41
N ARG A 145 10.78 -10.57 -7.94
CA ARG A 145 10.76 -10.22 -9.37
C ARG A 145 11.05 -8.74 -9.64
N GLY A 146 11.80 -8.08 -8.75
CA GLY A 146 12.26 -6.72 -8.97
C GLY A 146 12.30 -5.89 -7.71
N MET A 147 11.86 -4.64 -7.81
CA MET A 147 11.84 -3.69 -6.70
C MET A 147 10.47 -3.04 -6.58
N ILE A 148 10.10 -2.67 -5.36
CA ILE A 148 8.86 -1.97 -5.04
C ILE A 148 9.13 -0.74 -4.19
N ARG A 149 8.35 0.32 -4.43
CA ARG A 149 8.35 1.53 -3.60
C ARG A 149 7.40 1.33 -2.44
N VAL A 150 7.88 1.51 -1.20
CA VAL A 150 7.11 1.32 0.03
C VAL A 150 7.24 2.58 0.89
N SER A 151 6.17 3.05 1.53
CA SER A 151 6.27 4.15 2.51
C SER A 151 7.22 3.78 3.63
N THR A 152 8.05 4.70 4.11
CA THR A 152 8.91 4.43 5.29
C THR A 152 8.07 4.03 6.50
N VAL A 153 8.68 3.48 7.56
CA VAL A 153 8.00 3.12 8.81
C VAL A 153 7.16 4.29 9.32
N GLU A 154 7.74 5.49 9.33
CA GLU A 154 7.08 6.69 9.85
C GLU A 154 5.96 7.19 8.95
N ALA A 155 6.18 7.16 7.63
CA ALA A 155 5.14 7.50 6.66
C ALA A 155 3.97 6.51 6.69
N THR A 156 4.26 5.23 6.97
CA THR A 156 3.27 4.17 7.16
C THR A 156 2.44 4.44 8.41
N ALA A 157 3.06 4.77 9.54
CA ALA A 157 2.36 5.14 10.77
C ALA A 157 1.42 6.36 10.58
N VAL A 158 1.88 7.38 9.86
CA VAL A 158 1.07 8.56 9.50
C VAL A 158 -0.12 8.18 8.62
N ASP A 159 0.09 7.32 7.62
CA ASP A 159 -0.99 6.88 6.72
C ASP A 159 -2.02 6.00 7.43
N LEU A 160 -1.59 5.11 8.34
CA LEU A 160 -2.50 4.25 9.12
C LEU A 160 -3.50 5.09 9.94
N ILE A 161 -3.05 6.19 10.53
CA ILE A 161 -3.92 7.14 11.24
C ILE A 161 -4.88 7.87 10.27
N GLY A 162 -4.36 8.32 9.13
CA GLY A 162 -5.14 9.06 8.14
C GLY A 162 -6.22 8.24 7.44
N TYR A 163 -5.98 6.95 7.31
CA TYR A 163 -6.80 6.01 6.54
C TYR A 163 -7.15 4.75 7.35
N SER A 164 -7.44 4.91 8.65
CA SER A 164 -7.71 3.78 9.56
C SER A 164 -8.83 2.84 9.09
N HIS A 165 -9.83 3.35 8.37
CA HIS A 165 -10.89 2.55 7.75
C HIS A 165 -10.38 1.57 6.67
N HIS A 166 -9.23 1.85 6.04
CA HIS A 166 -8.54 0.91 5.16
C HIS A 166 -7.62 -0.05 5.93
N ALA A 167 -7.43 0.16 7.23
CA ALA A 167 -6.55 -0.63 8.09
C ALA A 167 -7.31 -1.33 9.22
N GLY A 168 -8.56 -1.73 8.99
CA GLY A 168 -9.34 -2.51 9.96
C GLY A 168 -9.89 -1.73 11.16
N GLY A 169 -9.81 -0.41 11.15
CA GLY A 169 -10.26 0.43 12.28
C GLY A 169 -9.12 0.89 13.18
N LEU A 170 -9.45 1.59 14.27
CA LEU A 170 -8.44 2.18 15.15
C LEU A 170 -7.72 1.15 16.02
N ASP A 171 -8.38 0.10 16.47
CA ASP A 171 -7.76 -0.91 17.34
C ASP A 171 -6.66 -1.69 16.59
N ASN A 172 -6.95 -2.14 15.36
CA ASN A 172 -5.93 -2.73 14.50
C ASN A 172 -4.81 -1.73 14.16
N VAL A 173 -5.13 -0.44 13.97
CA VAL A 173 -4.10 0.60 13.79
C VAL A 173 -3.22 0.77 15.03
N ALA A 174 -3.80 0.72 16.24
CA ALA A 174 -3.04 0.80 17.49
C ALA A 174 -2.06 -0.36 17.61
N THR A 175 -2.57 -1.55 17.32
CA THR A 175 -1.82 -2.79 17.31
C THR A 175 -0.64 -2.73 16.32
N VAL A 176 -0.88 -2.36 15.07
CA VAL A 176 0.19 -2.22 14.05
C VAL A 176 1.18 -1.10 14.40
N ILE A 177 0.72 0.02 14.98
CA ILE A 177 1.61 1.11 15.43
C ILE A 177 2.53 0.62 16.56
N ALA A 178 2.03 -0.20 17.49
CA ALA A 178 2.83 -0.77 18.56
C ALA A 178 3.96 -1.66 18.01
N GLU A 179 3.71 -2.46 16.96
CA GLU A 179 4.76 -3.23 16.29
C GLU A 179 5.75 -2.36 15.51
N LEU A 180 5.28 -1.30 14.83
CA LEU A 180 6.14 -0.37 14.09
C LEU A 180 6.98 0.52 15.03
N ALA A 181 6.50 0.75 16.25
CA ALA A 181 7.03 1.72 17.20
C ALA A 181 8.55 1.56 17.41
N GLU A 182 9.04 0.34 17.55
CA GLU A 182 10.46 0.05 17.78
C GLU A 182 11.38 0.51 16.64
N GLN A 183 10.85 0.61 15.41
CA GLN A 183 11.61 0.98 14.22
C GLN A 183 11.47 2.47 13.85
N ILE A 184 10.60 3.22 14.53
CA ILE A 184 10.39 4.65 14.26
C ILE A 184 11.63 5.45 14.66
N ASP A 185 12.08 6.28 13.71
CA ASP A 185 13.01 7.39 13.95
C ASP A 185 12.23 8.69 14.24
N PRO A 186 12.47 9.37 15.37
CA PRO A 186 11.72 10.57 15.76
C PRO A 186 11.80 11.74 14.76
N GLU A 187 12.95 11.95 14.13
CA GLU A 187 13.15 13.07 13.20
C GLU A 187 12.50 12.79 11.85
N ARG A 188 12.65 11.55 11.35
CA ARG A 188 11.95 11.09 10.14
C ARG A 188 10.44 11.10 10.33
N LEU A 189 9.97 10.89 11.55
CA LEU A 189 8.55 10.98 11.90
C LEU A 189 7.99 12.38 11.70
N VAL A 190 8.74 13.42 12.10
CA VAL A 190 8.35 14.81 11.83
C VAL A 190 8.33 15.10 10.33
N VAL A 191 9.32 14.61 9.58
CA VAL A 191 9.36 14.75 8.11
C VAL A 191 8.11 14.10 7.48
N ALA A 192 7.78 12.88 7.88
CA ALA A 192 6.57 12.19 7.41
C ALA A 192 5.29 12.95 7.79
N ALA A 193 5.17 13.41 9.03
CA ALA A 193 3.99 14.13 9.53
C ALA A 193 3.72 15.42 8.75
N ARG A 194 4.77 16.13 8.32
CA ARG A 194 4.66 17.35 7.49
C ARG A 194 4.00 17.10 6.13
N THR A 195 3.91 15.85 5.68
CA THR A 195 3.25 15.46 4.42
C THR A 195 1.75 15.23 4.56
N ALA A 196 1.20 15.38 5.76
CA ALA A 196 -0.19 15.11 6.11
C ALA A 196 -0.86 16.30 6.83
N PRO A 197 -2.20 16.30 6.96
CA PRO A 197 -2.88 17.24 7.84
C PRO A 197 -2.41 17.09 9.30
N VAL A 198 -2.22 18.21 10.00
CA VAL A 198 -1.79 18.25 11.41
C VAL A 198 -2.62 17.34 12.34
N PRO A 199 -3.96 17.19 12.18
CA PRO A 199 -4.73 16.24 12.98
C PRO A 199 -4.24 14.80 12.96
N TRP A 200 -3.54 14.36 11.91
CA TRP A 200 -2.97 13.01 11.85
C TRP A 200 -1.77 12.90 12.79
N ALA A 201 -0.93 13.93 12.87
CA ALA A 201 0.17 13.98 13.82
C ALA A 201 -0.33 14.04 15.28
N GLN A 202 -1.40 14.79 15.54
CA GLN A 202 -2.04 14.86 16.86
C GLN A 202 -2.51 13.48 17.34
N ARG A 203 -3.19 12.73 16.48
CA ARG A 203 -3.64 11.37 16.78
C ARG A 203 -2.48 10.39 16.87
N LEU A 204 -1.54 10.43 15.93
CA LEU A 204 -0.40 9.51 15.94
C LEU A 204 0.42 9.62 17.23
N GLY A 205 0.63 10.84 17.72
CA GLY A 205 1.31 11.07 18.99
C GLY A 205 0.65 10.36 20.17
N PHE A 206 -0.68 10.43 20.27
CA PHE A 206 -1.44 9.70 21.28
C PHE A 206 -1.29 8.18 21.15
N PHE A 207 -1.33 7.65 19.92
CA PHE A 207 -1.14 6.21 19.67
C PHE A 207 0.26 5.72 20.04
N LEU A 208 1.31 6.53 19.84
CA LEU A 208 2.67 6.19 20.26
C LEU A 208 2.83 6.17 21.79
N GLU A 209 2.15 7.06 22.49
CA GLU A 209 2.12 7.03 23.97
C GLU A 209 1.32 5.85 24.50
N LEU A 210 0.20 5.51 23.85
CA LEU A 210 -0.58 4.31 24.16
C LEU A 210 0.25 3.03 23.96
N ALA A 211 1.08 2.99 22.92
CA ALA A 211 2.02 1.90 22.66
C ALA A 211 3.25 1.87 23.59
N GLY A 212 3.35 2.79 24.55
CA GLY A 212 4.45 2.82 25.53
C GLY A 212 5.77 3.38 25.01
N VAL A 213 5.81 3.98 23.82
CA VAL A 213 7.02 4.56 23.20
C VAL A 213 6.95 6.09 23.10
N GLY A 214 6.42 6.73 24.14
CA GLY A 214 6.21 8.18 24.18
C GLY A 214 7.48 9.01 23.97
N GLU A 215 8.65 8.47 24.29
CA GLU A 215 9.95 9.09 24.04
C GLU A 215 10.20 9.32 22.54
N LYS A 216 9.75 8.42 21.67
CA LYS A 216 9.86 8.56 20.21
C LYS A 216 8.94 9.63 19.65
N ALA A 217 7.89 9.98 20.39
CA ALA A 217 6.92 10.99 20.01
C ALA A 217 7.34 12.41 20.42
N ALA A 218 8.45 12.61 21.13
CA ALA A 218 8.86 13.92 21.66
C ALA A 218 9.02 15.00 20.56
N ALA A 219 9.74 14.69 19.48
CA ALA A 219 9.91 15.59 18.34
C ALA A 219 8.57 15.87 17.62
N LEU A 220 7.72 14.85 17.50
CA LEU A 220 6.37 15.00 16.94
C LEU A 220 5.49 15.89 17.84
N LYS A 221 5.60 15.78 19.16
CA LYS A 221 4.88 16.61 20.13
C LYS A 221 5.28 18.07 20.02
N GLN A 222 6.57 18.36 19.83
CA GLN A 222 7.04 19.71 19.54
C GLN A 222 6.44 20.25 18.24
N TYR A 223 6.50 19.47 17.15
CA TYR A 223 5.89 19.84 15.87
C TYR A 223 4.39 20.16 16.01
N VAL A 224 3.65 19.34 16.77
CA VAL A 224 2.21 19.57 17.05
C VAL A 224 2.01 20.86 17.85
N ARG A 225 2.82 21.14 18.87
CA ARG A 225 2.70 22.38 19.67
C ARG A 225 2.88 23.64 18.82
N GLU A 226 3.82 23.62 17.89
CA GLU A 226 4.14 24.72 16.97
C GLU A 226 3.08 24.92 15.88
N THR A 227 2.50 23.82 15.37
CA THR A 227 1.68 23.86 14.15
C THR A 227 0.17 23.77 14.43
N ALA A 228 -0.26 22.99 15.42
CA ALA A 228 -1.68 22.79 15.71
C ALA A 228 -2.27 24.02 16.40
N ARG A 229 -3.38 24.55 15.87
CA ARG A 229 -4.11 25.67 16.50
C ARG A 229 -5.24 25.17 17.38
N ASP A 230 -5.96 24.16 16.91
CA ASP A 230 -7.17 23.64 17.56
C ASP A 230 -7.00 22.22 18.07
N ALA A 231 -7.87 21.85 19.01
CA ALA A 231 -8.03 20.46 19.39
C ALA A 231 -8.83 19.66 18.36
N THR A 232 -8.41 18.43 18.11
CA THR A 232 -9.09 17.50 17.19
C THR A 232 -9.59 16.28 17.95
N PRO A 233 -10.72 15.65 17.57
CA PRO A 233 -11.13 14.40 18.19
C PRO A 233 -10.24 13.24 17.73
N LEU A 234 -10.08 12.25 18.61
CA LEU A 234 -9.44 10.97 18.30
C LEU A 234 -10.20 10.27 17.16
N VAL A 235 -11.53 10.19 17.27
CA VAL A 235 -12.43 9.68 16.21
C VAL A 235 -13.27 10.83 15.66
N PRO A 236 -13.03 11.31 14.42
CA PRO A 236 -13.80 12.41 13.81
C PRO A 236 -15.30 12.19 13.72
N ALA A 237 -15.73 10.94 13.57
CA ALA A 237 -17.13 10.58 13.37
C ALA A 237 -17.95 10.52 14.67
N LEU A 238 -17.31 10.56 15.84
CA LEU A 238 -17.98 10.44 17.13
C LEU A 238 -18.17 11.81 17.82
N PRO A 239 -19.23 11.98 18.64
CA PRO A 239 -19.40 13.16 19.47
C PRO A 239 -18.21 13.39 20.41
N ARG A 240 -18.04 14.63 20.88
CA ARG A 240 -16.96 14.99 21.83
C ARG A 240 -17.45 15.17 23.28
N ASN A 241 -18.74 14.92 23.51
CA ASN A 241 -19.37 15.21 24.80
C ASN A 241 -18.75 14.32 25.89
N GLY A 242 -18.16 14.95 26.92
CA GLY A 242 -17.48 14.22 28.00
C GLY A 242 -16.10 13.66 27.63
N ALA A 243 -15.57 13.94 26.43
CA ALA A 243 -14.25 13.49 26.03
C ALA A 243 -13.16 14.09 26.94
N MET A 244 -12.24 13.25 27.40
CA MET A 244 -11.07 13.71 28.15
C MET A 244 -10.11 14.43 27.18
N ARG A 245 -9.61 15.60 27.58
CA ARG A 245 -8.69 16.37 26.73
C ARG A 245 -7.25 16.07 27.07
N ASP A 246 -6.50 15.57 26.08
CA ASP A 246 -5.05 15.56 26.11
C ASP A 246 -4.52 16.93 25.67
N ALA A 247 -4.04 17.72 26.63
CA ALA A 247 -3.49 19.04 26.36
C ALA A 247 -2.15 19.00 25.61
N GLY A 248 -1.38 17.91 25.75
CA GLY A 248 -0.08 17.73 25.11
C GLY A 248 -0.21 17.56 23.59
N TRP A 249 -1.20 16.79 23.16
CA TRP A 249 -1.51 16.54 21.74
C TRP A 249 -2.59 17.44 21.17
N LYS A 250 -3.24 18.25 22.02
CA LYS A 250 -4.46 19.01 21.67
C LYS A 250 -5.49 18.03 21.07
N LEU A 251 -5.81 16.98 21.82
CA LEU A 251 -6.65 15.89 21.34
C LEU A 251 -7.83 15.67 22.30
N ASP A 252 -9.03 15.56 21.75
CA ASP A 252 -10.23 15.16 22.49
C ASP A 252 -10.36 13.63 22.38
N VAL A 253 -10.07 12.90 23.46
CA VAL A 253 -10.12 11.43 23.53
C VAL A 253 -11.58 11.01 23.69
N ASN A 254 -12.25 10.81 22.56
CA ASN A 254 -13.69 10.57 22.46
C ASN A 254 -14.06 9.12 22.10
N ALA A 255 -13.12 8.20 22.23
CA ALA A 255 -13.29 6.77 22.10
C ALA A 255 -12.20 6.06 22.92
N GLU A 256 -12.51 4.86 23.38
CA GLU A 256 -11.51 3.92 23.87
C GLU A 256 -10.87 3.23 22.65
N VAL A 257 -9.57 2.94 22.75
CA VAL A 257 -8.80 2.24 21.73
C VAL A 257 -7.99 1.17 22.44
N GLU A 258 -8.11 -0.06 21.95
CA GLU A 258 -7.42 -1.21 22.52
C GLU A 258 -6.26 -1.65 21.61
N ILE A 259 -5.17 -2.08 22.24
CA ILE A 259 -4.06 -2.76 21.55
C ILE A 259 -4.31 -4.25 21.75
N GLU A 260 -4.49 -4.98 20.65
CA GLU A 260 -4.60 -6.43 20.70
C GLU A 260 -3.22 -7.03 21.01
N ALA A 261 -3.18 -7.99 21.93
CA ALA A 261 -1.95 -8.66 22.36
C ALA A 261 -1.67 -9.94 21.57
#